data_AF-A0A0M4T7B9-F1
#
_entry.id   AF-A0A0M4T7B9-F1
#
_cell.length_a   1.000
_cell.length_b   1.000
_cell.length_c   1.000
_cell.angle_alpha   90.00
_cell.angle_beta   90.00
_cell.angle_gamma   90.00
#
_symmetry.space_group_name_H-M   'P 1'
#
loop_
_entity.id
_entity.type
_entity.pdbx_description
1 polymer ?
#
loop_
_entity_poly.entity_id
_entity_poly.type
_entity_poly.pdbx_seq_one_letter_code
_entity_poly.pdbx_strand_id
1 'polypeptide(L)'
;MNSTELNITKIELTPNSGWTLNILSRRVATITDPLENRKTSYFGFDTKEQAEKFRDWLVKKNKCSSAVIRHSERLVTEWEVKAWNVPTSLILECAVKDLKESSNATISAKSTLQR
;
A
#
# COMPACT_ATOMS: atom_id res chain seq x y z
N MET A 1 21.71 11.13 0.10
CA MET A 1 20.46 10.50 -0.36
C MET A 1 19.35 11.12 0.48
N ASN A 2 18.39 11.82 -0.13
CA ASN A 2 17.27 12.38 0.63
C ASN A 2 16.38 11.22 1.08
N SER A 3 16.48 10.85 2.36
CA SER A 3 15.55 9.91 2.99
C SER A 3 14.15 10.49 2.81
N THR A 4 13.35 9.90 1.93
CA THR A 4 11.93 10.21 1.88
C THR A 4 11.35 9.62 3.15
N GLU A 5 11.17 10.44 4.19
CA GLU A 5 10.49 10.01 5.41
C GLU A 5 9.06 9.61 5.05
N LEU A 6 8.73 8.34 5.27
CA LEU A 6 7.37 7.86 5.14
C LEU A 6 6.61 8.23 6.41
N ASN A 7 5.66 9.15 6.28
CA ASN A 7 4.71 9.44 7.35
C ASN A 7 3.70 8.29 7.42
N ILE A 8 3.93 7.35 8.33
CA ILE A 8 3.07 6.17 8.52
C ILE A 8 1.95 6.52 9.49
N THR A 9 0.70 6.46 9.02
CA THR A 9 -0.48 6.57 9.89
C THR A 9 -0.76 5.21 10.52
N LYS A 10 -0.67 5.13 11.85
CA LYS A 10 -1.00 3.92 12.61
C LYS A 10 -2.43 4.00 13.15
N ILE A 11 -3.24 2.98 12.88
CA ILE A 11 -4.62 2.85 13.36
C ILE A 11 -4.72 1.52 14.12
N GLU A 12 -5.15 1.57 15.39
CA GLU A 12 -5.40 0.36 16.16
C GLU A 12 -6.68 -0.33 15.67
N LEU A 13 -6.60 -1.63 15.38
CA LEU A 13 -7.73 -2.40 14.82
C LEU A 13 -8.73 -2.84 15.90
N THR A 14 -8.27 -2.99 17.13
CA THR A 14 -9.10 -3.37 18.27
C THR A 14 -8.51 -2.74 19.52
N PRO A 15 -9.29 -2.03 20.35
CA PRO A 15 -8.77 -1.32 21.51
C PRO A 15 -7.95 -2.23 22.43
N ASN A 16 -6.76 -1.76 22.81
CA ASN A 16 -5.81 -2.44 23.71
C ASN A 16 -5.32 -3.81 23.21
N SER A 17 -5.48 -4.11 21.92
CA SER A 17 -5.05 -5.39 21.36
C SER A 17 -3.60 -5.36 20.89
N GLY A 18 -3.07 -4.18 20.54
CA GLY A 18 -1.77 -4.00 19.90
C GLY A 18 -1.75 -4.32 18.40
N TRP A 19 -2.85 -4.79 17.81
CA TRP A 19 -2.96 -4.98 16.37
C TRP A 19 -3.14 -3.65 15.66
N THR A 20 -2.28 -3.38 14.68
CA THR A 20 -2.25 -2.08 14.01
C THR A 20 -2.34 -2.23 12.50
N LEU A 21 -3.18 -1.39 11.89
CA LEU A 21 -3.14 -1.06 10.47
C LEU A 21 -2.21 0.13 10.29
N ASN A 22 -1.14 -0.08 9.54
CA ASN A 22 -0.16 0.94 9.20
C ASN A 22 -0.41 1.37 7.75
N ILE A 23 -0.86 2.59 7.54
CA ILE A 23 -1.07 3.17 6.20
C ILE A 23 0.19 3.94 5.83
N LEU A 24 0.85 3.51 4.74
CA LEU A 24 2.09 4.10 4.23
C LEU A 24 1.83 5.08 3.08
N SER A 25 0.78 4.84 2.30
CA SER A 25 0.34 5.72 1.21
C SER A 25 -1.14 5.45 0.89
N ARG A 26 -1.70 6.16 -0.10
CA ARG A 26 -3.08 5.92 -0.57
C ARG A 26 -3.31 4.47 -1.01
N ARG A 27 -2.27 3.86 -1.60
CA ARG A 27 -2.29 2.50 -2.15
C ARG A 27 -1.56 1.46 -1.32
N VAL A 28 -0.91 1.80 -0.21
CA VAL A 28 -0.09 0.82 0.52
C VAL A 28 -0.38 0.86 2.01
N ALA A 29 -0.73 -0.31 2.56
CA ALA A 29 -0.88 -0.49 3.99
C ALA A 29 -0.38 -1.87 4.44
N THR A 30 -0.13 -2.03 5.73
CA THR A 30 0.24 -3.32 6.34
C THR A 30 -0.51 -3.53 7.64
N ILE A 31 -0.67 -4.80 8.06
CA ILE A 31 -1.08 -5.13 9.41
C ILE A 31 0.09 -5.73 10.16
N THR A 32 0.34 -5.23 11.37
CA THR A 32 1.30 -5.78 12.32
C THR A 32 0.59 -6.31 13.56
N ASP A 33 1.15 -7.38 14.13
CA ASP A 33 0.71 -7.90 15.43
C ASP A 33 1.23 -7.02 16.59
N PRO A 34 0.87 -7.35 17.85
CA PRO A 34 1.29 -6.57 19.02
C PRO A 34 2.80 -6.55 19.27
N LEU A 35 3.55 -7.43 18.61
CA LEU A 35 5.00 -7.50 18.66
C LEU A 35 5.64 -6.81 17.43
N GLU A 36 4.86 -6.00 16.71
CA GLU A 36 5.22 -5.30 15.48
C GLU A 36 5.64 -6.21 14.31
N ASN A 37 5.32 -7.50 14.37
CA ASN A 37 5.57 -8.40 13.24
C ASN A 37 4.51 -8.21 12.16
N ARG A 38 4.96 -7.93 10.94
CA ARG A 38 4.06 -7.81 9.79
C ARG A 38 3.39 -9.15 9.48
N LYS A 39 2.05 -9.15 9.49
CA LYS A 39 1.23 -10.31 9.12
C LYS A 39 0.72 -10.22 7.70
N THR A 40 0.32 -9.03 7.24
CA THR A 40 -0.24 -8.85 5.90
C THR A 40 0.18 -7.52 5.30
N SER A 41 0.18 -7.46 3.97
CA SER A 41 0.35 -6.23 3.19
C SER A 41 -0.82 -6.06 2.23
N TYR A 42 -1.17 -4.80 1.96
CA TYR A 42 -2.24 -4.40 1.05
C TYR A 42 -1.67 -3.46 -0.01
N PHE A 43 -2.05 -3.73 -1.27
CA PHE A 43 -1.69 -2.91 -2.42
C PHE A 43 -2.96 -2.51 -3.18
N GLY A 44 -3.21 -1.21 -3.32
CA GLY A 44 -4.45 -0.65 -3.83
C GLY A 44 -4.40 -0.31 -5.32
N PHE A 45 -5.47 -0.62 -6.03
CA PHE A 45 -5.61 -0.43 -7.48
C PHE A 45 -6.96 0.17 -7.83
N ASP A 46 -7.00 1.00 -8.87
CA ASP A 46 -8.26 1.65 -9.27
C ASP A 46 -9.10 0.69 -10.12
N THR A 47 -8.49 -0.30 -10.78
CA THR A 47 -9.21 -1.33 -11.55
C THR A 47 -8.80 -2.74 -11.16
N LYS A 48 -9.70 -3.70 -11.37
CA LYS A 48 -9.46 -5.12 -11.09
C LYS A 48 -8.30 -5.68 -11.93
N GLU A 49 -8.20 -5.28 -13.19
CA GLU A 49 -7.18 -5.78 -14.12
C GLU A 49 -5.77 -5.36 -13.68
N GLN A 50 -5.62 -4.17 -13.07
CA GLN A 50 -4.36 -3.75 -12.48
C GLN A 50 -3.99 -4.61 -11.26
N ALA A 51 -4.96 -4.91 -10.40
CA ALA A 51 -4.78 -5.79 -9.26
C ALA A 51 -4.41 -7.22 -9.69
N GLU A 52 -5.05 -7.75 -10.73
CA GLU A 52 -4.76 -9.06 -11.32
C GLU A 52 -3.33 -9.14 -11.84
N LYS A 53 -2.90 -8.15 -12.66
CA LYS A 53 -1.52 -8.09 -13.16
C LYS A 53 -0.50 -8.05 -12.03
N PHE A 54 -0.76 -7.28 -10.98
CA PHE A 54 0.16 -7.19 -9.84
C PHE A 54 0.22 -8.48 -9.03
N ARG A 55 -0.94 -9.11 -8.75
CA ARG A 55 -1.03 -10.41 -8.07
C ARG A 55 -0.27 -11.48 -8.85
N ASP A 56 -0.48 -11.57 -10.16
CA ASP A 56 0.17 -12.54 -11.02
C ASP A 56 1.69 -12.34 -11.03
N TRP A 57 2.15 -11.09 -11.06
CA TRP A 57 3.56 -10.75 -10.96
C TRP A 57 4.15 -11.16 -9.60
N LEU A 58 3.47 -10.88 -8.49
CA LEU A 58 3.92 -11.26 -7.14
C LEU A 58 4.16 -12.77 -7.05
N VAL A 59 3.18 -13.56 -7.52
CA VAL A 59 3.24 -15.02 -7.50
C VAL A 59 4.35 -15.52 -8.44
N LYS A 60 4.37 -15.05 -9.69
CA LYS A 60 5.37 -15.47 -10.70
C LYS A 60 6.81 -15.17 -10.29
N LYS A 61 7.03 -14.10 -9.52
CA LYS A 61 8.35 -13.68 -9.04
C LYS A 61 8.66 -14.15 -7.62
N ASN A 62 7.82 -15.00 -7.03
CA ASN A 62 7.94 -15.51 -5.67
C ASN A 62 8.17 -14.39 -4.64
N LYS A 63 7.41 -13.29 -4.77
CA LYS A 63 7.47 -12.11 -3.91
C LYS A 63 6.44 -12.13 -2.78
N CYS A 64 5.69 -13.22 -2.65
CA CYS A 64 4.74 -13.46 -1.58
C CYS A 64 4.55 -14.96 -1.38
N SER A 65 4.10 -15.39 -0.21
CA SER A 65 3.63 -16.77 -0.01
C SER A 65 2.23 -17.00 -0.55
N SER A 66 1.39 -15.97 -0.52
CA SER A 66 0.03 -15.98 -1.08
C SER A 66 -0.41 -14.55 -1.37
N ALA A 67 -1.33 -14.40 -2.32
CA ALA A 67 -1.95 -13.13 -2.65
C ALA A 67 -3.38 -13.35 -3.17
N VAL A 68 -4.32 -12.53 -2.68
CA VAL A 68 -5.74 -12.55 -3.10
C VAL A 68 -6.19 -11.16 -3.50
N ILE A 69 -7.10 -11.11 -4.47
CA ILE A 69 -7.70 -9.86 -4.98
C ILE A 69 -9.09 -9.75 -4.38
N ARG A 70 -9.45 -8.54 -3.94
CA ARG A 70 -10.78 -8.23 -3.42
C ARG A 70 -11.08 -6.74 -3.58
N HIS A 71 -12.34 -6.38 -3.34
CA HIS A 71 -12.69 -4.98 -3.12
C HIS A 71 -11.93 -4.45 -1.91
N SER A 72 -11.47 -3.20 -2.03
CA SER A 72 -10.73 -2.54 -0.97
C SER A 72 -11.59 -2.36 0.28
N GLU A 73 -11.04 -2.76 1.41
CA GLU A 73 -11.67 -2.56 2.72
C GLU A 73 -10.89 -1.53 3.56
N ARG A 74 -9.63 -1.28 3.20
CA ARG A 74 -8.67 -0.53 4.04
C ARG A 74 -8.02 0.64 3.33
N LEU A 75 -8.00 0.60 2.00
CA LEU A 75 -7.37 1.61 1.16
C LEU A 75 -8.43 2.45 0.45
N VAL A 76 -8.04 3.64 0.01
CA VAL A 76 -8.94 4.58 -0.70
C VAL A 76 -9.25 4.11 -2.13
N THR A 77 -8.51 3.12 -2.64
CA THR A 77 -8.71 2.54 -3.97
C THR A 77 -9.92 1.61 -4.03
N GLU A 78 -10.40 1.26 -5.22
CA GLU A 78 -11.55 0.35 -5.37
C GLU A 78 -11.18 -1.12 -5.16
N TRP A 79 -10.00 -1.52 -5.63
CA TRP A 79 -9.48 -2.88 -5.54
C TRP A 79 -8.25 -2.94 -4.66
N GLU A 80 -8.02 -4.06 -4.00
CA GLU A 80 -6.79 -4.33 -3.28
C GLU A 80 -6.27 -5.75 -3.53
N VAL A 81 -4.95 -5.89 -3.54
CA VAL A 81 -4.25 -7.16 -3.41
C VAL A 81 -3.81 -7.30 -1.96
N LYS A 82 -4.41 -8.25 -1.25
CA LYS A 82 -3.96 -8.68 0.08
C LYS A 82 -2.92 -9.78 -0.10
N ALA A 83 -1.71 -9.54 0.38
CA ALA A 83 -0.57 -10.45 0.22
C ALA A 83 0.15 -10.73 1.54
N TRP A 84 0.74 -11.93 1.63
CA TRP A 84 1.47 -12.41 2.79
C TRP A 84 2.95 -12.62 2.47
N ASN A 85 3.80 -12.47 3.48
CA ASN A 85 5.25 -12.64 3.39
C ASN A 85 5.90 -11.84 2.24
N VAL A 86 5.44 -10.59 2.06
CA VAL A 86 6.00 -9.69 1.04
C VAL A 86 7.28 -9.04 1.56
N PRO A 87 8.38 -8.97 0.78
CA PRO A 87 9.60 -8.26 1.16
C PRO A 87 9.34 -6.81 1.57
N THR A 88 9.97 -6.36 2.66
CA THR A 88 9.82 -4.97 3.14
C THR A 88 10.25 -3.96 2.08
N SER A 89 11.31 -4.25 1.31
CA SER A 89 11.78 -3.36 0.23
C SER A 89 10.70 -3.08 -0.81
N LEU A 90 9.95 -4.11 -1.24
CA LEU A 90 8.89 -3.96 -2.23
C LEU A 90 7.73 -3.11 -1.69
N ILE A 91 7.36 -3.30 -0.41
CA ILE A 91 6.32 -2.47 0.24
C ILE A 91 6.72 -1.00 0.22
N LEU A 92 7.98 -0.71 0.59
CA LEU A 92 8.52 0.65 0.60
C LEU A 92 8.61 1.24 -0.81
N GLU A 93 9.09 0.48 -1.79
CA GLU A 93 9.16 0.91 -3.20
C GLU A 93 7.78 1.30 -3.74
N CYS A 94 6.75 0.48 -3.47
CA CYS A 94 5.37 0.79 -3.87
C CYS A 94 4.85 2.06 -3.19
N ALA A 95 5.06 2.21 -1.88
CA ALA A 95 4.60 3.37 -1.12
C ALA A 95 5.27 4.67 -1.60
N VAL A 96 6.60 4.64 -1.76
CA VAL A 96 7.37 5.80 -2.25
C VAL A 96 6.97 6.18 -3.67
N LYS A 97 6.72 5.20 -4.54
CA LYS A 97 6.24 5.47 -5.91
C LYS A 97 4.89 6.18 -5.90
N ASP A 98 3.93 5.67 -5.14
CA ASP A 98 2.58 6.24 -5.04
C ASP A 98 2.59 7.68 -4.48
N LEU A 99 3.42 7.94 -3.47
CA LEU A 99 3.59 9.28 -2.90
C LEU A 99 4.16 10.27 -3.92
N LYS A 100 5.18 9.88 -4.69
CA LYS A 100 5.76 10.73 -5.74
C LYS A 100 4.77 11.06 -6.85
N GLU A 101 4.00 10.07 -7.30
CA GLU A 101 2.96 10.28 -8.31
C GLU A 101 1.84 11.21 -7.80
N SER A 102 1.45 11.06 -6.54
CA SER A 102 0.44 11.93 -5.90
C SER A 102 0.91 13.38 -5.71
N SER A 103 2.18 13.59 -5.36
CA SER A 103 2.77 14.94 -5.28
C SER A 103 2.83 15.61 -6.66
N ASN A 104 3.25 14.87 -7.69
CA ASN A 104 3.33 15.39 -9.06
C ASN A 104 1.94 15.71 -9.64
N ALA A 105 0.92 14.89 -9.37
CA ALA A 105 -0.45 15.17 -9.77
C ALA A 105 -0.99 16.47 -9.15
N THR A 106 -0.65 16.73 -7.87
CA THR A 106 -1.05 17.95 -7.17
C THR A 106 -0.39 19.21 -7.76
N ILE A 107 0.86 19.11 -8.21
CA ILE A 107 1.57 20.23 -8.86
C ILE A 107 1.02 20.47 -10.27
N SER A 108 0.77 19.40 -11.04
CA SER A 108 0.20 19.50 -12.39
C SER A 108 -1.19 20.16 -12.37
N ALA A 109 -2.08 19.74 -11.47
CA ALA A 109 -3.44 20.30 -11.38
C ALA A 109 -3.47 21.79 -11.00
N LYS A 110 -2.53 22.25 -10.14
CA LYS A 110 -2.41 23.67 -9.80
C LYS A 110 -1.86 24.52 -10.95
N SER A 111 -0.99 23.95 -11.79
CA SER A 111 -0.44 24.66 -12.95
C SER A 111 -1.44 24.90 -14.08
N THR A 112 -2.54 24.12 -14.13
CA THR A 112 -3.57 24.22 -15.17
C THR A 112 -4.68 25.24 -14.86
N LEU A 113 -4.70 25.84 -13.66
CA LEU A 113 -5.75 26.77 -13.20
C LEU A 113 -5.37 28.26 -13.31
N GLN A 114 -4.37 28.62 -14.12
CA GLN A 114 -4.12 30.02 -14.51
C GLN A 114 -4.51 30.23 -15.99
N ARG A 115 -5.75 30.62 -16.24
CA ARG A 115 -6.17 31.39 -17.42
C ARG A 115 -7.30 32.33 -17.04
#